data_AF-K9UJ64-F1
#
_entry.id   AF-K9UJ64-F1
#
_cell.length_a   1.000
_cell.length_b   1.000
_cell.length_c   1.000
_cell.angle_alpha   90.00
_cell.angle_beta   90.00
_cell.angle_gamma   90.00
#
_symmetry.space_group_name_H-M   'P 1'
#
loop_
_entity.id
_entity.type
_entity.pdbx_description
1 polymer ?
#
loop_
_entity_poly.entity_id
_entity_poly.type
_entity_poly.pdbx_seq_one_letter_code
_entity_poly.pdbx_strand_id
1 'polypeptide(L)'
;MSFDLEFISRNGKPAPTMNAITVWAKTQPNISIENEGEDGKLSYENDDTGVHFTIYRSNELLHLNINYFRPTFFVLETAAVMGMLVSEFSLLVNDPDKEEAKTIEYDADALIKWWKEGNHYACKVLKSLGQNVHWMEGKASKGNQRMGVVEVLRKGTIQRDERRHR
;
A
#
# COMPACT_ATOMS: atom_id res chain seq x y z
N MET A 1 -10.25 2.81 -13.62
CA MET A 1 -9.04 3.67 -13.56
C MET A 1 -8.38 3.43 -12.23
N SER A 2 -7.07 3.21 -12.25
CA SER A 2 -6.23 2.99 -11.08
C SER A 2 -5.10 4.01 -11.03
N PHE A 3 -4.46 4.04 -9.88
CA PHE A 3 -3.14 4.62 -9.67
C PHE A 3 -2.17 3.46 -9.50
N ASP A 4 -1.08 3.53 -10.24
CA ASP A 4 -0.06 2.50 -10.29
C ASP A 4 1.28 3.11 -9.87
N LEU A 5 2.02 2.40 -9.02
CA LEU A 5 3.39 2.76 -8.64
C LEU A 5 4.28 1.55 -8.73
N GLU A 6 5.52 1.78 -9.14
CA GLU A 6 6.56 0.77 -9.18
C GLU A 6 7.52 0.97 -8.00
N PHE A 7 7.99 -0.14 -7.46
CA PHE A 7 8.96 -0.17 -6.38
C PHE A 7 10.17 -0.99 -6.83
N ILE A 8 11.32 -0.35 -6.75
CA ILE A 8 12.58 -0.84 -7.28
C ILE A 8 13.55 -1.00 -6.12
N SER A 9 14.39 -2.04 -6.14
CA SER A 9 15.45 -2.13 -5.15
C SER A 9 16.49 -1.04 -5.33
N ARG A 10 16.98 -0.52 -4.20
CA ARG A 10 18.10 0.42 -4.21
C ARG A 10 19.31 -0.21 -4.88
N ASN A 11 20.03 0.58 -5.68
CA ASN A 11 21.26 0.15 -6.37
C ASN A 11 22.18 -0.67 -5.45
N GLY A 12 22.59 -1.84 -5.94
CA GLY A 12 23.46 -2.77 -5.23
C GLY A 12 22.75 -3.72 -4.26
N LYS A 13 21.43 -3.61 -4.09
CA LYS A 13 20.61 -4.62 -3.40
C LYS A 13 19.82 -5.45 -4.42
N PRO A 14 19.73 -6.79 -4.24
CA PRO A 14 18.87 -7.62 -5.08
C PRO A 14 17.40 -7.27 -4.86
N ALA A 15 16.60 -7.41 -5.93
CA ALA A 15 15.15 -7.33 -5.82
C ALA A 15 14.61 -8.32 -4.79
N PRO A 16 13.62 -7.95 -3.96
CA PRO A 16 13.00 -8.89 -3.04
C PRO A 16 12.37 -10.02 -3.85
N THR A 17 12.67 -11.25 -3.44
CA THR A 17 12.05 -12.43 -4.04
C THR A 17 10.59 -12.52 -3.58
N MET A 18 9.74 -13.14 -4.39
CA MET A 18 8.35 -13.34 -4.00
C MET A 18 8.24 -14.18 -2.71
N ASN A 19 9.16 -15.11 -2.48
CA ASN A 19 9.22 -15.86 -1.22
C ASN A 19 9.48 -14.93 -0.02
N ALA A 20 10.42 -13.99 -0.12
CA ALA A 20 10.68 -13.04 0.97
C ALA A 20 9.46 -12.13 1.22
N ILE A 21 8.81 -11.66 0.15
CA ILE A 21 7.59 -10.86 0.23
C ILE A 21 6.44 -11.64 0.86
N THR A 22 6.30 -12.93 0.53
CA THR A 22 5.29 -13.82 1.09
C THR A 22 5.52 -14.06 2.58
N VAL A 23 6.78 -14.23 3.00
CA VAL A 23 7.14 -14.34 4.42
C VAL A 23 6.77 -13.06 5.17
N TRP A 24 7.11 -11.89 4.62
CA TRP A 24 6.69 -10.61 5.19
C TRP A 24 5.16 -10.48 5.25
N ALA A 25 4.45 -10.79 4.16
CA ALA A 25 3.00 -10.68 4.06
C ALA A 25 2.28 -11.51 5.14
N LYS A 26 2.77 -12.71 5.46
CA LYS A 26 2.23 -13.58 6.53
C LYS A 26 2.32 -12.97 7.93
N THR A 27 3.14 -11.93 8.13
CA THR A 27 3.25 -11.19 9.40
C THR A 27 2.34 -9.98 9.47
N GLN A 28 1.73 -9.57 8.35
CA GLN A 28 0.89 -8.39 8.27
C GLN A 28 -0.59 -8.79 8.38
N PRO A 29 -1.42 -8.02 9.10
CA PRO A 29 -2.86 -8.22 9.05
C PRO A 29 -3.40 -7.89 7.65
N ASN A 30 -4.55 -8.47 7.30
CA ASN A 30 -5.33 -8.07 6.13
C ASN A 30 -4.66 -8.33 4.76
N ILE A 31 -3.53 -9.04 4.71
CA ILE A 31 -2.87 -9.44 3.46
C ILE A 31 -3.14 -10.92 3.17
N SER A 32 -3.65 -11.19 1.97
CA SER A 32 -3.80 -12.53 1.39
C SER A 32 -2.83 -12.72 0.23
N ILE A 33 -2.30 -13.92 0.07
CA ILE A 33 -1.42 -14.31 -1.04
C ILE A 33 -2.28 -15.01 -2.09
N GLU A 34 -2.34 -14.45 -3.30
CA GLU A 34 -3.15 -15.01 -4.39
C GLU A 34 -2.37 -16.02 -5.25
N ASN A 35 -1.08 -15.76 -5.49
CA ASN A 35 -0.20 -16.65 -6.27
C ASN A 35 1.20 -16.67 -5.66
N GLU A 36 1.71 -17.89 -5.41
CA GLU A 36 3.07 -18.16 -4.97
C GLU A 36 3.89 -18.58 -6.20
N GLY A 37 4.72 -17.68 -6.73
CA GLY A 37 5.58 -17.88 -7.91
C GLY A 37 6.55 -16.73 -8.08
N GLU A 38 7.44 -16.75 -9.08
CA GLU A 38 8.35 -15.61 -9.32
C GLU A 38 7.56 -14.32 -9.59
N ASP A 39 6.45 -14.40 -10.32
CA ASP A 39 5.48 -13.32 -10.49
C ASP A 39 4.26 -13.61 -9.62
N GLY A 40 4.33 -13.16 -8.36
CA GLY A 40 3.27 -13.34 -7.38
C GLY A 40 2.37 -12.12 -7.24
N LYS A 41 1.22 -12.34 -6.61
CA LYS A 41 0.22 -11.31 -6.31
C LYS A 41 -0.23 -11.43 -4.87
N LEU A 42 -0.29 -10.30 -4.19
CA LEU A 42 -0.88 -10.10 -2.88
C LEU A 42 -2.11 -9.21 -3.01
N SER A 43 -3.11 -9.48 -2.19
CA SER A 43 -4.25 -8.59 -2.01
C SER A 43 -4.33 -8.15 -0.57
N TYR A 44 -4.49 -6.84 -0.38
CA TYR A 44 -4.84 -6.24 0.89
C TYR A 44 -6.35 -6.02 0.92
N GLU A 45 -7.01 -6.41 2.01
CA GLU A 45 -8.42 -6.13 2.25
C GLU A 45 -8.68 -5.96 3.75
N ASN A 46 -9.18 -4.78 4.13
CA ASN A 46 -9.58 -4.47 5.50
C ASN A 46 -11.10 -4.34 5.58
N ASP A 47 -11.76 -5.34 6.19
CA ASP A 47 -13.22 -5.37 6.32
C ASP A 47 -13.80 -4.19 7.12
N ASP A 48 -13.04 -3.64 8.08
CA ASP A 48 -13.51 -2.55 8.93
C ASP A 48 -13.57 -1.21 8.18
N THR A 49 -12.67 -1.00 7.21
CA THR A 49 -12.54 0.24 6.45
C THR A 49 -13.03 0.10 5.01
N GLY A 50 -13.16 -1.12 4.52
CA GLY A 50 -13.44 -1.47 3.12
C GLY A 50 -12.26 -1.19 2.17
N VAL A 51 -11.09 -0.84 2.70
CA VAL A 51 -9.90 -0.55 1.89
C VAL A 51 -9.36 -1.83 1.28
N HIS A 52 -9.12 -1.78 -0.02
CA HIS A 52 -8.50 -2.87 -0.77
C HIS A 52 -7.56 -2.33 -1.85
N PHE A 53 -6.47 -3.05 -2.07
CA PHE A 53 -5.50 -2.79 -3.14
C PHE A 53 -4.67 -4.05 -3.41
N THR A 54 -3.92 -4.05 -4.50
CA THR A 54 -3.10 -5.19 -4.90
C THR A 54 -1.63 -4.79 -4.92
N ILE A 55 -0.77 -5.71 -4.50
CA ILE A 55 0.67 -5.67 -4.78
C ILE A 55 1.01 -6.86 -5.67
N TYR A 56 1.72 -6.67 -6.77
CA TYR A 56 2.17 -7.78 -7.60
C TYR A 56 3.61 -7.60 -8.06
N ARG A 57 4.29 -8.71 -8.33
CA ARG A 57 5.66 -8.72 -8.86
C ARG A 57 5.63 -9.03 -10.35
N SER A 58 6.43 -8.29 -11.12
CA SER A 58 6.67 -8.53 -12.53
C SER A 58 8.06 -8.03 -12.90
N ASN A 59 8.89 -8.85 -13.56
CA ASN A 59 10.24 -8.46 -14.02
C ASN A 59 11.10 -7.80 -12.93
N GLU A 60 11.13 -8.37 -11.72
CA GLU A 60 11.85 -7.85 -10.55
C GLU A 60 11.31 -6.55 -9.93
N LEU A 61 10.26 -5.97 -10.51
CA LEU A 61 9.57 -4.81 -9.97
C LEU A 61 8.39 -5.25 -9.11
N LEU A 62 8.15 -4.52 -8.03
CA LEU A 62 6.87 -4.60 -7.32
C LEU A 62 5.98 -3.46 -7.78
N HIS A 63 4.72 -3.78 -8.00
CA HIS A 63 3.71 -2.83 -8.45
C HIS A 63 2.66 -2.71 -7.34
N LEU A 64 2.31 -1.48 -6.99
CA LEU A 64 1.09 -1.16 -6.27
C LEU A 64 0.01 -0.80 -7.28
N ASN A 65 -1.17 -1.41 -7.15
CA ASN A 65 -2.37 -0.97 -7.86
C ASN A 65 -3.46 -0.60 -6.86
N ILE A 66 -3.90 0.66 -6.89
CA ILE A 66 -4.99 1.17 -6.04
C ILE A 66 -6.03 1.89 -6.91
N ASN A 67 -7.30 1.58 -6.70
CA ASN A 67 -8.39 2.15 -7.49
C ASN A 67 -8.60 3.64 -7.23
N TYR A 68 -8.95 4.40 -8.27
CA TYR A 68 -9.58 5.71 -8.13
C TYR A 68 -11.07 5.57 -7.75
N PHE A 69 -11.74 6.71 -7.60
CA PHE A 69 -13.14 6.83 -7.16
C PHE A 69 -13.35 6.23 -5.78
N ARG A 70 -12.35 6.39 -4.92
CA ARG A 70 -12.39 6.00 -3.52
C ARG A 70 -12.27 7.22 -2.61
N PRO A 71 -12.76 7.14 -1.36
CA PRO A 71 -12.49 8.15 -0.34
C PRO A 71 -11.00 8.29 -0.03
N THR A 72 -10.59 9.45 0.49
CA THR A 72 -9.19 9.72 0.84
C THR A 72 -8.59 8.72 1.84
N PHE A 73 -9.38 8.12 2.73
CA PHE A 73 -8.86 7.12 3.68
C PHE A 73 -8.26 5.87 3.01
N PHE A 74 -8.65 5.56 1.76
CA PHE A 74 -8.03 4.47 0.99
C PHE A 74 -6.52 4.69 0.87
N VAL A 75 -6.13 5.88 0.38
CA VAL A 75 -4.69 6.15 0.20
C VAL A 75 -3.96 6.33 1.53
N LEU A 76 -4.62 6.80 2.59
CA LEU A 76 -3.99 6.92 3.91
C LEU A 76 -3.59 5.55 4.47
N GLU A 77 -4.47 4.56 4.35
CA GLU A 77 -4.22 3.21 4.82
C GLU A 77 -3.22 2.48 3.91
N THR A 78 -3.36 2.61 2.59
CA THR A 78 -2.38 2.08 1.62
C THR A 78 -0.99 2.65 1.88
N ALA A 79 -0.85 3.96 2.12
CA ALA A 79 0.44 4.57 2.42
C ALA A 79 1.11 3.95 3.67
N ALA A 80 0.34 3.68 4.72
CA ALA A 80 0.87 3.03 5.91
C ALA A 80 1.43 1.62 5.61
N VAL A 81 0.69 0.82 4.85
CA VAL A 81 1.13 -0.54 4.46
C VAL A 81 2.36 -0.49 3.55
N MET A 82 2.36 0.40 2.56
CA MET A 82 3.48 0.54 1.64
C MET A 82 4.74 1.07 2.35
N GLY A 83 4.59 1.95 3.34
CA GLY A 83 5.71 2.39 4.18
C GLY A 83 6.40 1.22 4.91
N MET A 84 5.62 0.26 5.42
CA MET A 84 6.18 -0.96 6.03
C MET A 84 6.90 -1.84 5.01
N LEU A 85 6.30 -2.06 3.85
CA LEU A 85 6.91 -2.86 2.77
C LEU A 85 8.24 -2.23 2.30
N VAL A 86 8.23 -0.92 2.03
CA VAL A 86 9.40 -0.19 1.56
C VAL A 86 10.51 -0.20 2.61
N SER A 87 10.17 -0.01 3.88
CA SER A 87 11.15 -0.08 4.98
C SER A 87 11.79 -1.46 5.08
N GLU A 88 10.99 -2.53 4.97
CA GLU A 88 11.49 -3.92 5.06
C GLU A 88 12.49 -4.22 3.94
N PHE A 89 12.16 -3.86 2.70
CA PHE A 89 12.94 -4.24 1.52
C PHE A 89 13.87 -3.14 1.00
N SER A 90 13.94 -1.98 1.68
CA SER A 90 14.75 -0.83 1.26
C SER A 90 14.48 -0.38 -0.18
N LEU A 91 13.19 -0.29 -0.54
CA LEU A 91 12.75 0.02 -1.90
C LEU A 91 12.78 1.52 -2.18
N LEU A 92 12.85 1.86 -3.46
CA LEU A 92 12.64 3.17 -4.02
C LEU A 92 11.35 3.17 -4.84
N VAL A 93 10.76 4.34 -5.06
CA VAL A 93 9.50 4.51 -5.79
C VAL A 93 9.77 5.07 -7.18
N ASN A 94 9.06 4.54 -8.17
CA ASN A 94 8.96 5.08 -9.51
C ASN A 94 7.48 5.24 -9.89
N ASP A 95 7.14 6.35 -10.55
CA ASP A 95 5.81 6.63 -11.07
C ASP A 95 5.86 6.41 -12.60
N PRO A 96 5.33 5.30 -13.12
CA PRO A 96 5.47 4.95 -14.53
C PRO A 96 4.75 5.92 -15.47
N ASP A 97 3.76 6.68 -14.97
CA ASP A 97 3.01 7.66 -15.76
C ASP A 97 3.77 8.99 -15.93
N LYS A 98 4.90 9.16 -15.24
CA LYS A 98 5.76 10.34 -15.36
C LYS A 98 7.05 9.97 -16.08
N GLU A 99 7.11 10.31 -17.36
CA GLU A 99 8.26 10.03 -18.27
C GLU A 99 9.61 10.56 -17.73
N GLU A 100 9.59 11.58 -16.87
CA GLU A 100 10.78 12.16 -16.21
C GLU A 100 10.99 11.70 -14.75
N ALA A 101 10.18 10.75 -14.25
CA ALA A 101 10.30 10.29 -12.87
C ALA A 101 11.64 9.61 -12.65
N LYS A 102 12.54 10.34 -12.00
CA LYS A 102 13.68 9.72 -11.32
C LYS A 102 13.11 8.81 -10.24
N THR A 103 13.67 7.62 -10.12
CA THR A 103 13.50 6.78 -8.94
C THR A 103 13.82 7.59 -7.68
N ILE A 104 12.85 7.74 -6.77
CA ILE A 104 12.99 8.55 -5.55
C ILE A 104 12.82 7.71 -4.27
N GLU A 105 13.21 8.30 -3.14
CA GLU A 105 12.83 7.79 -1.83
C GLU A 105 11.32 7.77 -1.66
N TYR A 106 10.84 6.76 -0.95
CA TYR A 106 9.43 6.69 -0.57
C TYR A 106 9.08 7.83 0.39
N ASP A 107 8.03 8.56 0.04
CA ASP A 107 7.40 9.58 0.86
C ASP A 107 5.89 9.34 0.87
N ALA A 108 5.35 9.04 2.06
CA ALA A 108 3.93 8.77 2.24
C ALA A 108 3.07 9.98 1.85
N ASP A 109 3.52 11.20 2.17
CA ASP A 109 2.79 12.43 1.85
C ASP A 109 2.78 12.68 0.33
N ALA A 110 3.88 12.36 -0.35
CA ALA A 110 3.95 12.42 -1.81
C ALA A 110 2.98 11.42 -2.46
N LEU A 111 2.94 10.17 -2.00
CA LEU A 111 2.01 9.14 -2.49
C LEU A 111 0.56 9.59 -2.30
N ILE A 112 0.21 10.06 -1.10
CA ILE A 112 -1.13 10.56 -0.78
C ILE A 112 -1.50 11.72 -1.71
N LYS A 113 -0.57 12.66 -1.92
CA LYS A 113 -0.79 13.80 -2.81
C LYS A 113 -1.04 13.35 -4.25
N TRP A 114 -0.17 12.52 -4.82
CA TRP A 114 -0.29 12.08 -6.22
C TRP A 114 -1.57 11.30 -6.46
N TRP A 115 -1.91 10.37 -5.58
CA TRP A 115 -3.16 9.63 -5.70
C TRP A 115 -4.37 10.56 -5.62
N LYS A 116 -4.37 11.55 -4.71
CA LYS A 116 -5.47 12.51 -4.60
C LYS A 116 -5.63 13.34 -5.87
N GLU A 117 -4.53 13.79 -6.46
CA GLU A 117 -4.51 14.54 -7.72
C GLU A 117 -5.07 13.68 -8.87
N GLY A 118 -4.59 12.44 -9.01
CA GLY A 118 -5.06 11.49 -10.01
C GLY A 118 -6.53 11.12 -9.84
N ASN A 119 -6.95 10.85 -8.60
CA ASN A 119 -8.33 10.51 -8.28
C ASN A 119 -9.28 11.69 -8.54
N HIS A 120 -8.85 12.92 -8.23
CA HIS A 120 -9.62 14.14 -8.54
C HIS A 120 -9.73 14.39 -10.05
N TYR A 121 -8.63 14.18 -10.78
CA TYR A 121 -8.62 14.25 -12.25
C TYR A 121 -9.58 13.20 -12.85
N ALA A 122 -9.51 11.95 -12.40
CA ALA A 122 -10.38 10.87 -12.84
C ALA A 122 -11.87 11.22 -12.61
N CYS A 123 -12.20 11.82 -11.46
CA CYS A 123 -13.55 12.33 -11.16
C CYS A 123 -13.99 13.42 -12.15
N LYS A 124 -13.11 14.36 -12.50
CA LYS A 124 -13.41 15.42 -13.47
C LYS A 124 -13.68 14.85 -14.86
N VAL A 125 -12.87 13.89 -15.31
CA VAL A 125 -13.04 13.23 -16.61
C VAL A 125 -14.40 12.54 -16.70
N LEU A 126 -14.75 11.70 -15.73
CA LEU A 126 -16.05 11.02 -15.74
C LEU A 126 -17.24 11.99 -15.68
N LYS A 127 -17.15 13.08 -14.90
CA LYS A 127 -18.18 14.13 -14.90
C LYS A 127 -18.34 14.78 -16.28
N SER A 128 -17.25 15.05 -17.00
CA SER A 128 -17.32 15.60 -18.36
C SER A 128 -17.98 14.64 -19.36
N LEU A 129 -17.98 13.34 -19.06
CA LEU A 129 -18.68 12.29 -19.83
C LEU A 129 -20.12 12.06 -19.35
N GLY A 130 -20.67 12.94 -18.51
CA GLY A 130 -22.05 12.86 -18.01
C GLY A 130 -22.26 11.82 -16.91
N GLN A 131 -21.18 11.23 -16.35
CA GLN A 131 -21.30 10.27 -15.25
C GLN A 131 -21.46 10.99 -13.91
N ASN A 132 -22.33 10.46 -13.04
CA ASN A 132 -22.50 10.98 -11.70
C ASN A 132 -21.48 10.36 -10.74
N VAL A 133 -20.28 10.95 -10.67
CA VAL A 133 -19.24 10.56 -9.71
C VAL A 133 -18.96 11.69 -8.71
N HIS A 134 -18.74 11.32 -7.45
CA HIS A 134 -18.45 12.26 -6.39
C HIS A 134 -17.03 12.06 -5.86
N TRP A 135 -16.27 13.16 -5.82
CA TRP A 135 -15.05 13.22 -5.04
C TRP A 135 -15.40 13.17 -3.56
N MET A 136 -14.80 12.23 -2.83
CA MET A 136 -15.04 12.05 -1.40
C MET A 136 -13.79 12.44 -0.62
N GLU A 137 -13.77 13.66 -0.07
CA GLU A 137 -12.89 14.00 1.08
C GLU A 137 -13.40 13.29 2.33
N GLY A 138 -13.38 11.96 2.31
CA GLY A 138 -13.76 11.15 3.46
C GLY A 138 -12.73 11.35 4.56
N LYS A 139 -13.11 12.05 5.64
CA LYS A 139 -12.48 11.82 6.94
C LYS A 139 -12.88 10.40 7.35
N ALA A 140 -11.91 9.55 7.72
CA ALA A 140 -12.21 8.27 8.35
C ALA A 140 -13.25 8.52 9.46
N SER A 141 -14.32 7.71 9.49
CA SER A 141 -15.43 7.91 10.42
C SER A 141 -14.87 8.01 11.85
N LYS A 142 -15.38 8.96 12.64
CA LYS A 142 -14.90 9.29 13.99
C LYS A 142 -15.08 8.15 15.03
N GLY A 143 -15.36 6.93 14.59
CA GLY A 143 -15.53 5.75 15.46
C GLY A 143 -14.23 5.20 16.06
N ASN A 144 -13.05 5.62 15.58
CA ASN A 144 -11.79 5.06 16.09
C ASN A 144 -10.64 6.08 16.24
N GLN A 145 -10.94 7.36 16.47
CA GLN A 145 -9.93 8.41 16.72
C GLN A 145 -9.17 8.28 18.07
N ARG A 146 -9.27 7.13 18.75
CA ARG A 146 -8.55 6.86 20.01
C ARG A 146 -7.51 5.75 19.93
N MET A 147 -7.33 5.10 18.79
CA MET A 147 -6.22 4.17 18.59
C MET A 147 -5.35 4.76 17.50
N GLY A 148 -4.30 5.48 17.92
CA GLY A 148 -3.27 5.94 17.00
C GLY A 148 -2.75 4.75 16.19
N VAL A 149 -2.44 4.97 14.92
CA VAL A 149 -1.86 3.99 13.98
C VAL A 149 -0.60 3.29 14.57
N VAL A 150 -0.02 3.85 15.62
CA VAL A 150 1.12 3.31 16.38
C VAL A 150 0.74 2.20 17.39
N GLU A 151 -0.54 2.07 17.77
CA GLU A 151 -0.96 1.21 18.89
C GLU A 151 -1.55 -0.15 18.45
N VAL A 152 -2.06 -0.25 17.22
CA VAL A 152 -2.49 -1.54 16.65
C VAL A 152 -1.29 -2.48 16.44
N LEU A 153 -0.11 -1.94 16.12
CA LEU A 153 1.11 -2.71 15.91
C LEU A 153 1.87 -3.09 17.19
N ARG A 154 1.54 -2.50 18.35
CA ARG A 154 2.21 -2.83 19.64
C ARG A 154 1.62 -4.02 20.37
N LYS A 155 0.39 -4.45 20.06
CA LYS A 155 -0.27 -5.56 20.79
C LYS A 155 0.16 -6.97 20.32
N GLY A 156 1.00 -7.08 19.29
CA GLY A 156 1.53 -8.37 18.80
C GLY A 156 2.85 -8.82 19.44
N THR A 157 3.48 -7.99 20.27
CA THR A 157 4.81 -8.31 20.83
C THR A 157 4.76 -8.19 22.34
N ILE A 158 4.64 -9.34 23.01
CA ILE A 158 5.23 -9.73 24.32
C ILE A 158 4.33 -10.80 24.96
N GLN A 159 4.68 -12.06 24.71
CA GLN A 159 4.70 -13.09 25.74
C GLN A 159 5.86 -14.04 25.41
N ARG A 160 7.09 -13.58 25.70
CA ARG A 160 8.21 -14.51 25.86
C ARG A 160 7.97 -15.24 27.18
N ASP A 161 7.70 -16.53 27.04
CA ASP A 161 7.52 -17.50 28.10
C ASP A 161 8.87 -17.75 28.81
N GLU A 162 9.19 -16.93 29.81
CA GLU A 162 10.23 -17.25 30.78
C GLU A 162 9.69 -18.20 31.85
N ARG A 163 9.46 -19.46 31.46
CA ARG A 163 9.38 -20.59 32.42
C ARG A 163 10.05 -21.83 31.84
N ARG A 164 11.36 -21.94 32.06
CA ARG A 164 11.97 -23.25 32.32
C ARG A 164 12.66 -23.21 33.68
N HIS A 165 11.97 -23.84 34.63
CA HIS A 165 12.48 -24.35 35.91
C HIS A 165 13.81 -25.09 35.68
N ARG A 166 14.85 -24.74 36.47
CA ARG A 166 15.32 -25.51 37.64
C ARG A 166 15.53 -26.99 37.36
#